data_AF-A0A077Z004-F1
#
_entry.id   AF-A0A077Z004-F1
#
_cell.length_a   1.000
_cell.length_b   1.000
_cell.length_c   1.000
_cell.angle_alpha   90.00
_cell.angle_beta   90.00
_cell.angle_gamma   90.00
#
_symmetry.space_group_name_H-M   'P 1'
#
loop_
_entity.id
_entity.type
_entity.pdbx_description
1 polymer ?
#
loop_
_entity_poly.entity_id
_entity_poly.type
_entity_poly.pdbx_seq_one_letter_code
_entity_poly.pdbx_strand_id
1 'polypeptide(L)'
;STEEIFSIFIAIAFVAESLKALSNNYKIFYHDSSCQTLEPNSTSINFTTEKSSQAKECNREASILYLLLMLGTLWLGSFIYNFRKTPYLTRAKREILADYALPVAVMVMTFTGSYCFREVKIERFDYKQRQPIGTLASISQLPVGAIFASMGLGFCLSVLFFLDQNITSAIINNQQNKLRKGSSTHLDLLMVAILNVFLSLFGLPWMHAALPHSPLHLRALADVEERVSQGHVHEVITYVRETRLATFLSHCLIGTSALLLLPMPLQLIPRSVLDGLFLYMAATSLNGNEMFERIMLLLTEQAAYPPTHYIRRVPQRKIHLFTVCQLLQLLVLCSFGLAPYPYIEMIFPVVCFSFFPIRHLLIPHLIDLKYLDALDGRQ
;
A
#
# COMPACT_ATOMS: atom_id res chain seq x y z
N SER A 1 3.09 -14.36 -12.24
CA SER A 1 1.86 -13.77 -12.81
C SER A 1 0.81 -13.26 -11.78
N THR A 2 0.08 -14.09 -11.01
CA THR A 2 -1.02 -13.60 -10.13
C THR A 2 -0.55 -12.65 -9.04
N GLU A 3 0.61 -12.93 -8.47
CA GLU A 3 1.30 -12.09 -7.48
C GLU A 3 1.63 -10.69 -8.01
N GLU A 4 2.07 -10.61 -9.28
CA GLU A 4 2.39 -9.35 -9.96
C GLU A 4 1.14 -8.48 -10.16
N ILE A 5 0.03 -9.09 -10.61
CA ILE A 5 -1.27 -8.40 -10.78
C ILE A 5 -1.73 -7.82 -9.45
N PHE A 6 -1.68 -8.62 -8.38
CA PHE A 6 -2.11 -8.20 -7.06
C PHE A 6 -1.22 -7.07 -6.51
N SER A 7 0.09 -7.17 -6.70
CA SER A 7 1.03 -6.11 -6.30
C SER A 7 0.74 -4.78 -7.01
N ILE A 8 0.45 -4.79 -8.32
CA ILE A 8 0.07 -3.56 -9.05
C ILE A 8 -1.29 -3.06 -8.60
N PHE A 9 -2.27 -3.94 -8.34
CA PHE A 9 -3.57 -3.54 -7.82
C PHE A 9 -3.44 -2.79 -6.49
N ILE A 10 -2.65 -3.30 -5.54
CA ILE A 10 -2.41 -2.63 -4.26
C ILE A 10 -1.73 -1.27 -4.47
N ALA A 11 -0.75 -1.19 -5.39
CA ALA A 11 -0.12 0.08 -5.74
C ALA A 11 -1.15 1.11 -6.25
N ILE A 12 -2.05 0.70 -7.16
CA ILE A 12 -3.13 1.53 -7.69
C ILE A 12 -4.10 1.93 -6.56
N ALA A 13 -4.45 1.01 -5.66
CA ALA A 13 -5.35 1.29 -4.55
C ALA A 13 -4.78 2.35 -3.59
N PHE A 14 -3.48 2.28 -3.28
CA PHE A 14 -2.81 3.31 -2.47
C PHE A 14 -2.77 4.67 -3.15
N VAL A 15 -2.52 4.71 -4.47
CA VAL A 15 -2.59 5.96 -5.24
C VAL A 15 -4.01 6.51 -5.23
N ALA A 16 -5.02 5.65 -5.46
CA ALA A 16 -6.43 6.05 -5.49
C ALA A 16 -6.91 6.60 -4.14
N GLU A 17 -6.57 5.94 -3.02
CA GLU A 17 -6.92 6.41 -1.68
C GLU A 17 -6.24 7.74 -1.34
N SER A 18 -4.96 7.89 -1.69
CA SER A 18 -4.22 9.16 -1.47
C SER A 18 -4.83 10.31 -2.30
N LEU A 19 -5.22 10.05 -3.56
CA LEU A 19 -5.88 11.03 -4.41
C LEU A 19 -7.32 11.33 -3.96
N LYS A 20 -8.04 10.35 -3.42
CA LYS A 20 -9.39 10.53 -2.85
C LYS A 20 -9.33 11.37 -1.58
N ALA A 21 -8.35 11.15 -0.71
CA ALA A 21 -8.09 11.96 0.47
C ALA A 21 -7.75 13.41 0.10
N LEU A 22 -6.87 13.61 -0.89
CA LEU A 22 -6.57 14.92 -1.47
C LEU A 22 -7.84 15.59 -2.02
N SER A 23 -8.62 14.89 -2.86
CA SER A 23 -9.85 15.42 -3.44
C SER A 23 -10.88 15.80 -2.38
N ASN A 24 -11.04 14.98 -1.34
CA ASN A 24 -11.91 15.28 -0.21
C ASN A 24 -11.44 16.52 0.56
N ASN A 25 -10.14 16.68 0.78
CA ASN A 25 -9.58 17.86 1.40
C ASN A 25 -9.90 19.13 0.56
N TYR A 26 -9.67 19.09 -0.76
CA TYR A 26 -10.01 20.19 -1.65
C TYR A 26 -11.52 20.51 -1.65
N LYS A 27 -12.39 19.49 -1.63
CA LYS A 27 -13.84 19.70 -1.53
C LYS A 27 -14.23 20.41 -0.24
N ILE A 28 -13.61 20.05 0.88
CA ILE A 28 -13.94 20.61 2.20
C ILE A 28 -13.41 22.04 2.39
N PHE A 29 -12.19 22.34 1.92
CA PHE A 29 -11.54 23.62 2.24
C PHE A 29 -11.47 24.62 1.08
N TYR A 30 -11.59 24.16 -0.17
CA TYR A 30 -11.49 25.02 -1.35
C TYR A 30 -12.85 25.29 -2.01
N HIS A 31 -13.71 24.28 -2.10
CA HIS A 31 -14.99 24.33 -2.81
C HIS A 31 -16.23 24.42 -1.93
N ASP A 32 -16.08 24.56 -0.60
CA ASP A 32 -17.23 24.67 0.27
C ASP A 32 -18.08 25.90 -0.10
N SER A 33 -19.40 25.78 0.00
CA SER A 33 -20.34 26.84 -0.42
C SER A 33 -20.13 28.13 0.37
N SER A 34 -19.60 28.03 1.59
CA SER A 34 -19.16 29.14 2.43
C SER A 34 -18.02 29.97 1.81
N CYS A 35 -17.21 29.40 0.92
CA CYS A 35 -16.09 30.06 0.25
C CYS A 35 -16.51 30.93 -0.95
N GLN A 36 -17.71 30.73 -1.50
CA GLN A 36 -18.18 31.44 -2.70
C GLN A 36 -18.96 32.72 -2.35
N THR A 37 -19.40 32.89 -1.10
CA THR A 37 -20.21 34.04 -0.68
C THR A 37 -19.41 35.18 -0.06
N LEU A 38 -18.09 35.02 0.16
CA LEU A 38 -17.19 36.10 0.55
C LEU A 38 -16.64 36.84 -0.70
N GLU A 39 -17.51 37.52 -1.44
CA GLU A 39 -17.11 38.70 -2.21
C GLU A 39 -17.38 39.95 -1.33
N PRO A 40 -16.44 40.91 -1.23
CA PRO A 40 -16.52 41.99 -0.27
C PRO A 40 -17.41 43.11 -0.81
N ASN A 41 -18.73 42.90 -0.79
CA ASN A 41 -19.68 44.00 -0.97
C ASN A 41 -20.30 44.38 0.38
N SER A 42 -19.72 45.45 0.93
CA SER A 42 -20.43 46.56 1.59
C SER A 42 -21.51 46.23 2.64
N THR A 43 -21.23 46.76 3.85
CA THR A 43 -22.18 47.40 4.77
C THR A 43 -23.09 46.52 5.64
N SER A 44 -22.83 46.63 6.96
CA SER A 44 -23.74 46.47 8.11
C SER A 44 -24.48 45.15 8.25
N ILE A 45 -24.23 44.39 9.33
CA ILE A 45 -25.30 43.77 10.13
C ILE A 45 -24.77 43.49 11.55
N ASN A 46 -25.64 43.79 12.50
CA ASN A 46 -25.46 43.82 13.93
C ASN A 46 -25.07 42.47 14.55
N PHE A 47 -24.30 42.60 15.63
CA PHE A 47 -23.94 41.56 16.57
C PHE A 47 -25.17 41.07 17.34
N THR A 48 -25.65 39.87 17.02
CA THR A 48 -26.47 39.06 17.94
C THR A 48 -25.87 37.68 18.04
N THR A 49 -25.23 37.45 19.18
CA THR A 49 -24.96 36.16 19.82
C THR A 49 -26.16 35.22 19.71
N GLU A 50 -25.98 34.05 19.08
CA GLU A 50 -26.43 32.74 19.57
C GLU A 50 -26.09 31.60 18.59
N LYS A 51 -25.39 30.58 19.11
CA LYS A 51 -25.05 29.25 18.55
C LYS A 51 -23.98 29.16 17.45
N SER A 52 -22.73 29.17 17.89
CA SER A 52 -21.56 28.66 17.16
C SER A 52 -21.58 27.13 17.03
N SER A 53 -22.26 26.61 16.02
CA SER A 53 -21.91 25.30 15.44
C SER A 53 -20.87 25.56 14.37
N GLN A 54 -19.59 25.26 14.67
CA GLN A 54 -18.39 25.42 13.84
C GLN A 54 -18.66 25.58 12.33
N ALA A 55 -18.81 26.81 11.86
CA ALA A 55 -18.68 27.10 10.44
C ALA A 55 -17.22 26.80 10.10
N LYS A 56 -16.97 25.76 9.29
CA LYS A 56 -15.62 25.39 8.85
C LYS A 56 -15.08 26.58 8.05
N GLU A 57 -14.07 27.26 8.60
CA GLU A 57 -13.43 28.40 7.94
C GLU A 57 -12.89 27.98 6.57
N CYS A 58 -13.17 28.82 5.56
CA CYS A 58 -12.68 28.65 4.20
C CYS A 58 -11.15 28.85 4.14
N ASN A 59 -10.40 27.80 4.43
CA ASN A 59 -8.94 27.85 4.48
C ASN A 59 -8.35 27.26 3.18
N ARG A 60 -8.40 28.02 2.08
CA ARG A 60 -7.81 27.60 0.77
C ARG A 60 -6.32 27.24 0.88
N GLU A 61 -5.62 27.92 1.79
CA GLU A 61 -4.20 27.68 2.11
C GLU A 61 -3.95 26.26 2.63
N ALA A 62 -4.92 25.67 3.34
CA ALA A 62 -4.80 24.32 3.90
C ALA A 62 -4.71 23.25 2.80
N SER A 63 -5.50 23.38 1.73
CA SER A 63 -5.45 22.42 0.60
C SER A 63 -4.17 22.52 -0.21
N ILE A 64 -3.65 23.74 -0.41
CA ILE A 64 -2.37 23.96 -1.10
C ILE A 64 -1.23 23.37 -0.27
N LEU A 65 -1.22 23.61 1.04
CA LEU A 65 -0.24 23.03 1.96
C LEU A 65 -0.36 21.50 2.02
N TYR A 66 -1.59 20.95 1.95
CA TYR A 66 -1.81 19.51 1.87
C TYR A 66 -1.11 18.92 0.64
N LEU A 67 -1.33 19.51 -0.53
CA LEU A 67 -0.69 19.08 -1.78
C LEU A 67 0.84 19.20 -1.70
N LEU A 68 1.36 20.31 -1.15
CA LEU A 68 2.79 20.56 -1.01
C LEU A 68 3.45 19.52 -0.09
N LEU A 69 2.84 19.21 1.06
CA LEU A 69 3.37 18.19 1.98
C LEU A 69 3.27 16.78 1.39
N MET A 70 2.17 16.46 0.71
CA MET A 70 1.97 15.15 0.08
C MET A 70 2.96 14.90 -1.07
N LEU A 71 3.15 15.86 -1.97
CA LEU A 71 4.14 15.74 -3.05
C LEU A 71 5.58 15.93 -2.55
N GLY A 72 5.78 16.76 -1.53
CA GLY A 72 7.07 17.02 -0.91
C GLY A 72 7.65 15.78 -0.24
N THR A 73 6.82 15.00 0.46
CA THR A 73 7.25 13.71 1.04
C THR A 73 7.58 12.68 -0.04
N LEU A 74 6.75 12.55 -1.09
CA LEU A 74 7.02 11.69 -2.23
C LEU A 74 8.34 12.04 -2.92
N TRP A 75 8.56 13.33 -3.21
CA TRP A 75 9.75 13.83 -3.88
C TRP A 75 11.00 13.64 -3.01
N LEU A 76 10.94 14.03 -1.74
CA LEU A 76 12.06 13.91 -0.82
C LEU A 76 12.42 12.43 -0.58
N GLY A 77 11.43 11.56 -0.36
CA GLY A 77 11.65 10.12 -0.20
C GLY A 77 12.26 9.51 -1.46
N SER A 78 11.78 9.87 -2.65
CA SER A 78 12.33 9.40 -3.93
C SER A 78 13.73 9.94 -4.19
N PHE A 79 14.00 11.20 -3.84
CA PHE A 79 15.32 11.82 -3.98
C PHE A 79 16.36 11.11 -3.10
N ILE A 80 16.05 10.93 -1.81
CA ILE A 80 16.95 10.24 -0.87
C ILE A 80 17.18 8.80 -1.31
N TYR A 81 16.14 8.10 -1.77
CA TYR A 81 16.26 6.74 -2.31
C TYR A 81 17.14 6.69 -3.58
N ASN A 82 16.91 7.58 -4.54
CA ASN A 82 17.69 7.66 -5.78
C ASN A 82 19.14 8.12 -5.53
N PHE A 83 19.41 8.77 -4.40
CA PHE A 83 20.77 9.11 -3.97
C PHE A 83 21.67 7.88 -3.87
N ARG A 84 21.09 6.69 -3.66
CA ARG A 84 21.79 5.40 -3.74
C ARG A 84 22.47 5.17 -5.09
N LYS A 85 21.96 5.69 -6.20
CA LYS A 85 22.57 5.52 -7.54
C LYS A 85 23.66 6.55 -7.84
N THR A 86 23.78 7.58 -7.01
CA THR A 86 24.76 8.65 -7.25
C THR A 86 26.16 8.24 -6.79
N PRO A 87 27.23 8.78 -7.42
CA PRO A 87 28.61 8.49 -7.03
C PRO A 87 29.04 9.23 -5.74
N TYR A 88 28.18 10.08 -5.18
CA TYR A 88 28.48 10.83 -3.97
C TYR A 88 28.34 9.96 -2.71
N LEU A 89 29.21 10.17 -1.71
CA LEU A 89 29.31 9.43 -0.45
C LEU A 89 29.83 7.97 -0.57
N THR A 90 30.32 7.44 0.54
CA THR A 90 30.74 6.03 0.65
C THR A 90 29.54 5.09 0.54
N ARG A 91 29.75 3.88 0.01
CA ARG A 91 28.70 2.85 -0.20
C ARG A 91 27.85 2.61 1.06
N ALA A 92 28.48 2.44 2.22
CA ALA A 92 27.79 2.21 3.48
C ALA A 92 26.88 3.37 3.89
N LYS A 93 27.32 4.63 3.70
CA LYS A 93 26.51 5.81 4.04
C LYS A 93 25.32 5.95 3.09
N ARG A 94 25.50 5.63 1.81
CA ARG A 94 24.41 5.64 0.81
C ARG A 94 23.34 4.61 1.13
N GLU A 95 23.74 3.41 1.55
CA GLU A 95 22.84 2.32 1.92
C GLU A 95 22.00 2.70 3.15
N ILE A 96 22.66 3.16 4.22
CA ILE A 96 21.98 3.68 5.43
C ILE A 96 20.99 4.79 5.06
N LEU A 97 21.41 5.75 4.23
CA LEU A 97 20.56 6.86 3.82
C LEU A 97 19.33 6.39 3.01
N ALA A 98 19.50 5.39 2.14
CA ALA A 98 18.40 4.83 1.36
C ALA A 98 17.41 4.04 2.23
N ASP A 99 17.89 3.30 3.22
CA ASP A 99 17.04 2.53 4.15
C ASP A 99 16.22 3.46 5.06
N TYR A 100 16.81 4.57 5.50
CA TYR A 100 16.13 5.59 6.31
C TYR A 100 15.42 6.68 5.49
N ALA A 101 15.38 6.56 4.15
CA ALA A 101 14.80 7.57 3.27
C ALA A 101 13.36 7.94 3.67
N LEU A 102 12.57 6.93 4.01
CA LEU A 102 11.16 7.08 4.33
C LEU A 102 10.91 7.75 5.70
N PRO A 103 11.47 7.27 6.83
CA PRO A 103 11.39 7.99 8.10
C PRO A 103 11.93 9.42 8.03
N VAL A 104 13.05 9.64 7.34
CA VAL A 104 13.65 10.97 7.21
C VAL A 104 12.72 11.90 6.43
N ALA A 105 12.13 11.44 5.33
CA ALA A 105 11.18 12.25 4.55
C ALA A 105 9.94 12.65 5.37
N VAL A 106 9.38 11.70 6.15
CA VAL A 106 8.23 11.96 7.04
C VAL A 106 8.61 12.98 8.12
N MET A 107 9.79 12.83 8.76
CA MET A 107 10.24 13.74 9.82
C MET A 107 10.49 15.15 9.29
N VAL A 108 11.17 15.30 8.15
CA VAL A 108 11.47 16.60 7.55
C VAL A 108 10.20 17.32 7.10
N MET A 109 9.27 16.61 6.45
CA MET A 109 8.01 17.23 6.00
C MET A 109 7.06 17.51 7.15
N THR A 110 7.03 16.67 8.19
CA THR A 110 6.30 16.95 9.44
C THR A 110 6.86 18.20 10.12
N PHE A 111 8.19 18.31 10.22
CA PHE A 111 8.83 19.49 10.79
C PHE A 111 8.53 20.75 9.96
N THR A 112 8.62 20.65 8.63
CA THR A 112 8.30 21.76 7.71
C THR A 112 6.84 22.19 7.85
N GLY A 113 5.91 21.25 7.87
CA GLY A 113 4.49 21.54 8.07
C GLY A 113 4.18 22.17 9.44
N SER A 114 4.81 21.68 10.51
CA SER A 114 4.53 22.18 11.86
C SER A 114 5.25 23.49 12.22
N TYR A 115 6.48 23.70 11.74
CA TYR A 115 7.31 24.85 12.14
C TYR A 115 7.21 26.00 11.13
N CYS A 116 7.34 25.71 9.83
CA CYS A 116 7.30 26.76 8.81
C CYS A 116 5.88 27.28 8.57
N PHE A 117 4.87 26.40 8.65
CA PHE A 117 3.46 26.74 8.37
C PHE A 117 2.58 26.66 9.61
N ARG A 118 3.05 27.23 10.73
CA ARG A 118 2.34 27.19 12.01
C ARG A 118 0.96 27.85 11.96
N GLU A 119 0.77 28.83 11.08
CA GLU A 119 -0.46 29.63 10.97
C GLU A 119 -1.59 28.87 10.26
N VAL A 120 -1.26 27.86 9.44
CA VAL A 120 -2.26 27.10 8.70
C VAL A 120 -2.78 25.95 9.56
N LYS A 121 -4.11 25.89 9.76
CA LYS A 121 -4.77 24.79 10.49
C LYS A 121 -4.69 23.50 9.66
N ILE A 122 -3.66 22.70 9.91
CA ILE A 122 -3.48 21.38 9.30
C ILE A 122 -4.36 20.35 10.02
N GLU A 123 -5.02 19.47 9.27
CA GLU A 123 -5.66 18.27 9.84
C GLU A 123 -4.60 17.32 10.41
N ARG A 124 -4.58 17.25 11.74
CA ARG A 124 -3.72 16.35 12.52
C ARG A 124 -4.41 15.01 12.76
N PHE A 125 -3.62 14.00 13.10
CA PHE A 125 -4.17 12.70 13.49
C PHE A 125 -5.03 12.83 14.76
N ASP A 126 -6.34 12.56 14.63
CA ASP A 126 -7.30 12.60 15.73
C ASP A 126 -7.27 11.28 16.52
N TYR A 127 -6.77 11.33 17.74
CA TYR A 127 -6.85 10.22 18.68
C TYR A 127 -8.09 10.37 19.54
N LYS A 128 -9.14 9.61 19.22
CA LYS A 128 -10.28 9.44 20.13
C LYS A 128 -9.93 8.39 21.16
N GLN A 129 -9.89 8.79 22.44
CA GLN A 129 -9.80 7.88 23.58
C GLN A 129 -10.95 6.87 23.49
N ARG A 130 -10.65 5.67 22.97
CA ARG A 130 -11.66 4.65 22.70
C ARG A 130 -12.10 4.00 24.02
N GLN A 131 -13.36 3.55 24.01
CA GLN A 131 -14.02 2.75 25.05
C GLN A 131 -13.09 1.66 25.64
N PRO A 132 -13.33 1.22 26.90
CA PRO A 132 -12.46 0.27 27.58
C PRO A 132 -12.18 -0.96 26.71
N ILE A 133 -10.90 -1.10 26.34
CA ILE A 133 -10.38 -2.23 25.55
C ILE A 133 -10.60 -3.49 26.39
N GLY A 134 -11.35 -4.46 25.86
CA GLY A 134 -11.56 -5.75 26.52
C GLY A 134 -12.98 -6.06 26.99
N THR A 135 -14.00 -5.32 26.54
CA THR A 135 -15.39 -5.78 26.72
C THR A 135 -15.62 -7.04 25.87
N LEU A 136 -15.84 -8.17 26.53
CA LEU A 136 -16.21 -9.42 25.86
C LEU A 136 -17.46 -9.17 24.99
N ALA A 137 -17.41 -9.56 23.72
CA ALA A 137 -18.56 -9.42 22.83
C ALA A 137 -19.80 -10.10 23.45
N SER A 138 -20.91 -9.37 23.59
CA SER A 138 -22.16 -9.87 24.16
C SER A 138 -22.91 -10.75 23.14
N ILE A 139 -22.32 -11.92 22.83
CA ILE A 139 -22.84 -12.89 21.85
C ILE A 139 -24.26 -13.36 22.20
N SER A 140 -24.58 -13.40 23.49
CA SER A 140 -25.86 -13.92 24.03
C SER A 140 -27.09 -13.08 23.66
N GLN A 141 -26.91 -11.83 23.22
CA GLN A 141 -28.03 -10.93 22.87
C GLN A 141 -28.41 -10.99 21.39
N LEU A 142 -27.67 -11.74 20.55
CA LEU A 142 -27.90 -11.74 19.12
C LEU A 142 -29.04 -12.70 18.73
N PRO A 143 -29.96 -12.28 17.83
CA PRO A 143 -30.97 -13.17 17.29
C PRO A 143 -30.31 -14.29 16.48
N VAL A 144 -30.87 -15.49 16.54
CA VAL A 144 -30.34 -16.68 15.85
C VAL A 144 -30.14 -16.43 14.34
N GLY A 145 -31.02 -15.65 13.72
CA GLY A 145 -30.88 -15.26 12.31
C GLY A 145 -29.60 -14.46 12.02
N ALA A 146 -29.17 -13.58 12.94
CA ALA A 146 -27.92 -12.84 12.78
C ALA A 146 -26.69 -13.75 12.90
N ILE A 147 -26.76 -14.79 13.73
CA ILE A 147 -25.69 -15.79 13.87
C ILE A 147 -25.48 -16.50 12.52
N PHE A 148 -26.55 -17.00 11.91
CA PHE A 148 -26.45 -17.66 10.59
C PHE A 148 -25.97 -16.71 9.48
N ALA A 149 -26.43 -15.46 9.47
CA ALA A 149 -25.95 -14.46 8.52
C ALA A 149 -24.45 -14.17 8.72
N SER A 150 -24.00 -14.04 9.97
CA SER A 150 -22.59 -13.81 10.31
C SER A 150 -21.69 -14.97 9.92
N MET A 151 -22.19 -16.22 9.98
CA MET A 151 -21.46 -17.40 9.53
C MET A 151 -21.20 -17.35 8.02
N GLY A 152 -22.18 -16.93 7.22
CA GLY A 152 -22.02 -16.75 5.77
C GLY A 152 -21.00 -15.65 5.42
N LEU A 153 -21.11 -14.48 6.06
CA LEU A 153 -20.14 -13.39 5.84
C LEU A 153 -18.73 -13.76 6.34
N GLY A 154 -18.64 -14.45 7.47
CA GLY A 154 -17.38 -14.95 8.03
C GLY A 154 -16.69 -15.96 7.11
N PHE A 155 -17.45 -16.81 6.41
CA PHE A 155 -16.90 -17.72 5.40
C PHE A 155 -16.28 -16.94 4.24
N CYS A 156 -16.98 -15.95 3.66
CA CYS A 156 -16.43 -15.11 2.59
C CYS A 156 -15.14 -14.38 3.02
N LEU A 157 -15.12 -13.86 4.26
CA LEU A 157 -13.96 -13.20 4.83
C LEU A 157 -12.79 -14.17 5.08
N SER A 158 -13.07 -15.41 5.47
CA SER A 158 -12.03 -16.44 5.64
C SER A 158 -11.31 -16.75 4.32
N VAL A 159 -12.04 -16.74 3.19
CA VAL A 159 -11.46 -16.91 1.86
C VAL A 159 -10.54 -15.75 1.51
N LEU A 160 -10.89 -14.51 1.89
CA LEU A 160 -10.02 -13.35 1.71
C LEU A 160 -8.70 -13.49 2.50
N PHE A 161 -8.77 -13.82 3.79
CA PHE A 161 -7.57 -14.01 4.60
C PHE A 161 -6.70 -15.16 4.10
N PHE A 162 -7.31 -16.25 3.65
CA PHE A 162 -6.60 -17.34 3.01
C PHE A 162 -5.87 -16.88 1.75
N LEU A 163 -6.52 -16.09 0.91
CA LEU A 163 -5.93 -15.55 -0.32
C LEU A 163 -4.76 -14.61 0.00
N ASP A 164 -4.97 -13.61 0.86
CA ASP A 164 -3.95 -12.61 1.21
C ASP A 164 -2.71 -13.26 1.83
N GLN A 165 -2.91 -14.25 2.72
CA GLN A 165 -1.81 -14.99 3.33
C GLN A 165 -1.02 -15.78 2.28
N ASN A 166 -1.69 -16.48 1.37
CA ASN A 166 -1.02 -17.28 0.34
C ASN A 166 -0.32 -16.41 -0.70
N ILE A 167 -0.94 -15.32 -1.16
CA ILE A 167 -0.30 -14.37 -2.09
C ILE A 167 0.93 -13.75 -1.44
N THR A 168 0.79 -13.25 -0.21
CA THR A 168 1.92 -12.64 0.50
C THR A 168 3.04 -13.64 0.72
N SER A 169 2.71 -14.86 1.13
CA SER A 169 3.70 -15.92 1.32
C SER A 169 4.38 -16.30 0.01
N ALA A 170 3.67 -16.33 -1.12
CA ALA A 170 4.25 -16.65 -2.42
C ALA A 170 5.23 -15.55 -2.88
N ILE A 171 4.87 -14.27 -2.70
CA ILE A 171 5.74 -13.11 -3.01
C ILE A 171 7.04 -13.17 -2.18
N ILE A 172 6.93 -13.48 -0.89
CA ILE A 172 8.08 -13.55 0.02
C ILE A 172 8.95 -14.77 -0.31
N ASN A 173 8.34 -15.92 -0.55
CA ASN A 173 9.03 -17.18 -0.85
C ASN A 173 9.47 -17.31 -2.31
N ASN A 174 9.38 -16.24 -3.10
CA ASN A 174 9.91 -16.23 -4.45
C ASN A 174 11.42 -16.57 -4.41
N GLN A 175 11.86 -17.42 -5.34
CA GLN A 175 13.24 -17.88 -5.46
C GLN A 175 14.24 -16.71 -5.62
N GLN A 176 13.78 -15.59 -6.18
CA GLN A 176 14.56 -14.36 -6.31
C GLN A 176 15.02 -13.79 -4.96
N ASN A 177 14.27 -14.02 -3.87
CA ASN A 177 14.60 -13.54 -2.54
C ASN A 177 15.64 -14.41 -1.81
N LYS A 178 15.99 -15.58 -2.36
CA LYS A 178 17.04 -16.49 -1.82
C LYS A 178 16.93 -16.76 -0.31
N LEU A 179 15.69 -16.94 0.19
CA LEU A 179 15.45 -17.35 1.56
C LEU A 179 16.03 -18.75 1.82
N ARG A 180 16.64 -18.95 2.99
CA ARG A 180 17.34 -20.19 3.35
C ARG A 180 16.50 -21.09 4.25
N LYS A 181 15.69 -20.51 5.15
CA LYS A 181 14.79 -21.30 6.00
C LYS A 181 13.56 -21.66 5.17
N GLY A 182 13.18 -22.93 5.20
CA GLY A 182 11.97 -23.39 4.52
C GLY A 182 10.72 -22.64 4.99
N SER A 183 9.74 -22.51 4.10
CA SER A 183 8.46 -21.86 4.39
C SER A 183 7.47 -22.85 5.00
N SER A 184 6.70 -22.42 6.01
CA SER A 184 5.60 -23.21 6.58
C SER A 184 4.27 -22.47 6.44
N THR A 185 3.75 -22.43 5.21
CA THR A 185 2.53 -21.67 4.87
C THR A 185 1.30 -22.13 5.65
N HIS A 186 1.20 -23.44 5.91
CA HIS A 186 0.09 -24.02 6.69
C HIS A 186 0.11 -23.61 8.16
N LEU A 187 1.30 -23.51 8.77
CA LEU A 187 1.44 -23.08 10.16
C LEU A 187 1.07 -21.61 10.29
N ASP A 188 1.48 -20.77 9.34
CA ASP A 188 1.13 -19.35 9.33
C ASP A 188 -0.38 -19.14 9.25
N LEU A 189 -1.07 -19.90 8.40
CA LEU A 189 -2.53 -19.85 8.28
C LEU A 189 -3.23 -20.28 9.59
N LEU A 190 -2.73 -21.33 10.25
CA LEU A 190 -3.26 -21.78 11.54
C LEU A 190 -3.08 -20.69 12.61
N MET A 191 -1.92 -20.04 12.66
CA MET A 191 -1.64 -18.97 13.62
C MET A 191 -2.54 -17.74 13.40
N VAL A 192 -2.75 -17.33 12.15
CA VAL A 192 -3.69 -16.25 11.80
C VAL A 192 -5.11 -16.60 12.22
N ALA A 193 -5.54 -17.86 12.04
CA ALA A 193 -6.87 -18.29 12.48
C ALA A 193 -7.03 -18.21 14.01
N ILE A 194 -6.08 -18.73 14.78
CA ILE A 194 -6.10 -18.67 16.25
C ILE A 194 -6.12 -17.21 16.75
N LEU A 195 -5.27 -16.36 16.15
CA LEU A 195 -5.16 -14.96 16.50
C LEU A 195 -6.45 -14.19 16.20
N ASN A 196 -7.09 -14.44 15.05
CA ASN A 196 -8.35 -13.79 14.70
C ASN A 196 -9.53 -14.27 15.56
N VAL A 197 -9.54 -15.52 16.04
CA VAL A 197 -10.51 -15.97 17.05
C VAL A 197 -10.37 -15.14 18.33
N PHE A 198 -9.15 -14.97 18.82
CA PHE A 198 -8.89 -14.15 20.00
C PHE A 198 -9.32 -12.70 19.79
N LEU A 199 -8.90 -12.06 18.69
CA LEU A 199 -9.27 -10.67 18.38
C LEU A 199 -10.80 -10.48 18.29
N SER A 200 -11.50 -11.45 17.70
CA SER A 200 -12.97 -11.42 17.58
C SER A 200 -13.67 -11.44 18.94
N LEU A 201 -13.17 -12.24 19.90
CA LEU A 201 -13.75 -12.34 21.25
C LEU A 201 -13.63 -11.02 22.03
N PHE A 202 -12.52 -10.31 21.86
CA PHE A 202 -12.25 -9.02 22.51
C PHE A 202 -12.77 -7.80 21.72
N GLY A 203 -13.44 -8.02 20.57
CA GLY A 203 -13.92 -6.93 19.71
C GLY A 203 -12.80 -6.09 19.09
N LEU A 204 -11.60 -6.66 18.98
CA LEU A 204 -10.43 -6.02 18.36
C LEU A 204 -10.46 -6.22 16.84
N PRO A 205 -9.87 -5.28 16.07
CA PRO A 205 -9.78 -5.43 14.62
C PRO A 205 -8.96 -6.66 14.25
N TRP A 206 -9.39 -7.37 13.22
CA TRP A 206 -8.69 -8.55 12.70
C TRP A 206 -7.35 -8.19 12.06
N MET A 207 -6.43 -9.15 12.07
CA MET A 207 -5.10 -9.01 11.49
C MET A 207 -4.91 -10.05 10.39
N HIS A 208 -4.26 -9.63 9.31
CA HIS A 208 -3.88 -10.49 8.19
C HIS A 208 -2.52 -10.02 7.63
N ALA A 209 -1.95 -10.81 6.71
CA ALA A 209 -0.73 -10.41 6.03
C ALA A 209 -0.95 -9.13 5.21
N ALA A 210 -0.06 -8.15 5.41
CA ALA A 210 -0.18 -6.83 4.78
C ALA A 210 0.83 -6.67 3.63
N LEU A 211 0.32 -6.42 2.42
CA LEU A 211 1.07 -5.91 1.28
C LEU A 211 0.90 -4.38 1.24
N PRO A 212 1.95 -3.58 1.00
CA PRO A 212 3.34 -3.89 0.63
C PRO A 212 4.30 -3.99 1.82
N HIS A 213 3.82 -3.95 3.06
CA HIS A 213 4.67 -3.94 4.26
C HIS A 213 5.58 -5.17 4.36
N SER A 214 5.04 -6.36 4.07
CA SER A 214 5.79 -7.61 4.19
C SER A 214 6.99 -7.72 3.23
N PRO A 215 6.86 -7.45 1.91
CA PRO A 215 8.01 -7.41 1.02
C PRO A 215 8.96 -6.25 1.31
N LEU A 216 8.45 -5.10 1.78
CA LEU A 216 9.32 -3.99 2.21
C LEU A 216 10.19 -4.37 3.42
N HIS A 217 9.61 -5.09 4.38
CA HIS A 217 10.35 -5.61 5.53
C HIS A 217 11.43 -6.62 5.12
N LEU A 218 11.11 -7.52 4.18
CA LEU A 218 12.10 -8.44 3.61
C LEU A 218 13.23 -7.67 2.92
N ARG A 219 12.89 -6.65 2.12
CA ARG A 219 13.87 -5.82 1.40
C ARG A 219 14.78 -5.05 2.35
N ALA A 220 14.26 -4.55 3.47
CA ALA A 220 15.06 -3.88 4.50
C ALA A 220 16.03 -4.82 5.24
N LEU A 221 15.82 -6.13 5.17
CA LEU A 221 16.72 -7.16 5.72
C LEU A 221 17.61 -7.81 4.65
N ALA A 222 17.47 -7.41 3.39
CA ALA A 222 18.14 -8.00 2.25
C ALA A 222 19.35 -7.17 1.82
N ASP A 223 20.50 -7.81 1.65
CA ASP A 223 21.69 -7.20 1.07
C ASP A 223 21.53 -7.23 -0.47
N VAL A 224 21.32 -6.06 -1.07
CA VAL A 224 21.09 -5.88 -2.51
C VAL A 224 22.39 -5.50 -3.21
N GLU A 225 22.81 -6.31 -4.19
CA GLU A 225 23.95 -5.99 -5.04
C GLU A 225 23.49 -5.62 -6.45
N GLU A 226 24.12 -4.59 -7.01
CA GLU A 226 23.99 -4.25 -8.42
C GLU A 226 24.89 -5.19 -9.24
N ARG A 227 24.28 -6.04 -10.07
CA ARG A 227 24.97 -6.91 -11.01
C ARG A 227 24.71 -6.43 -12.43
N VAL A 228 25.79 -6.23 -13.18
CA VAL A 228 25.71 -5.89 -14.59
C VAL A 228 25.58 -7.18 -15.39
N SER A 229 24.38 -7.47 -15.87
CA SER A 229 24.13 -8.56 -16.81
C SER A 229 23.81 -7.95 -18.16
N GLN A 230 24.65 -8.24 -19.16
CA GLN A 230 24.43 -7.83 -20.55
C GLN A 230 24.27 -6.30 -20.75
N GLY A 231 25.04 -5.51 -19.99
CA GLY A 231 25.04 -4.05 -20.09
C GLY A 231 23.94 -3.35 -19.29
N HIS A 232 23.00 -4.09 -18.68
CA HIS A 232 22.01 -3.55 -17.76
C HIS A 232 22.38 -3.86 -16.31
N VAL A 233 22.25 -2.85 -15.46
CA VAL A 233 22.43 -2.96 -14.02
C VAL A 233 21.14 -3.49 -13.42
N HIS A 234 21.16 -4.73 -12.93
CA HIS A 234 20.06 -5.33 -12.21
C HIS A 234 20.40 -5.42 -10.72
N GLU A 235 19.45 -5.02 -9.89
CA GLU A 235 19.53 -5.22 -8.44
C GLU A 235 19.16 -6.67 -8.12
N VAL A 236 20.11 -7.44 -7.59
CA VAL A 236 19.89 -8.83 -7.20
C VAL A 236 20.08 -8.96 -5.70
N ILE A 237 19.08 -9.54 -5.03
CA ILE A 237 19.21 -9.91 -3.62
C ILE A 237 20.25 -11.01 -3.50
N THR A 238 21.29 -10.78 -2.70
CA THR A 238 22.37 -11.75 -2.50
C THR A 238 22.15 -12.60 -1.27
N TYR A 239 21.73 -11.96 -0.20
CA TYR A 239 21.56 -12.56 1.11
C TYR A 239 20.45 -11.85 1.87
N VAL A 240 19.63 -12.59 2.61
CA VAL A 240 18.57 -12.04 3.46
C VAL A 240 18.83 -12.45 4.91
N ARG A 241 18.83 -11.45 5.80
CA ARG A 241 19.00 -11.64 7.25
C ARG A 241 17.68 -12.04 7.88
N GLU A 242 17.40 -13.33 7.92
CA GLU A 242 16.17 -13.87 8.53
C GLU A 242 16.23 -13.82 10.07
N THR A 243 15.68 -12.75 10.66
CA THR A 243 15.64 -12.54 12.11
C THR A 243 14.20 -12.44 12.63
N ARG A 244 13.94 -13.01 13.82
CA ARG A 244 12.65 -12.86 14.53
C ARG A 244 12.62 -11.66 15.48
N LEU A 245 13.81 -11.17 15.84
CA LEU A 245 13.98 -10.07 16.79
C LEU A 245 13.56 -8.73 16.19
N ALA A 246 13.74 -8.53 14.87
CA ALA A 246 13.29 -7.30 14.20
C ALA A 246 11.76 -7.11 14.28
N THR A 247 10.98 -8.15 13.98
CA THR A 247 9.52 -8.11 14.07
C THR A 247 9.03 -8.05 15.52
N PHE A 248 9.66 -8.79 16.43
CA PHE A 248 9.32 -8.72 17.85
C PHE A 248 9.54 -7.30 18.41
N LEU A 249 10.71 -6.70 18.15
CA LEU A 249 11.01 -5.34 18.60
C LEU A 249 10.10 -4.31 17.94
N SER A 250 9.78 -4.43 16.64
CA SER A 250 8.87 -3.50 15.98
C SER A 250 7.48 -3.52 16.60
N HIS A 251 6.93 -4.71 16.89
CA HIS A 251 5.64 -4.82 17.57
C HIS A 251 5.68 -4.34 19.03
N CYS A 252 6.76 -4.59 19.77
CA CYS A 252 6.96 -4.01 21.10
C CYS A 252 7.01 -2.48 21.07
N LEU A 253 7.70 -1.91 20.08
CA LEU A 253 7.78 -0.46 19.88
C LEU A 253 6.43 0.13 19.47
N ILE A 254 5.65 -0.54 18.62
CA ILE A 254 4.29 -0.13 18.27
C ILE A 254 3.37 -0.16 19.50
N GLY A 255 3.47 -1.20 20.33
CA GLY A 255 2.71 -1.28 21.59
C GLY A 255 3.10 -0.18 22.59
N THR A 256 4.40 0.08 22.72
CA THR A 256 4.93 1.14 23.60
C THR A 256 4.57 2.52 23.07
N SER A 257 4.63 2.75 21.75
CA SER A 257 4.25 4.02 21.14
C SER A 257 2.75 4.28 21.24
N ALA A 258 1.92 3.24 21.14
CA ALA A 258 0.50 3.37 21.44
C ALA A 258 0.28 3.80 22.90
N LEU A 259 0.93 3.19 23.88
CA LEU A 259 0.70 3.54 25.28
C LEU A 259 1.25 4.93 25.67
N LEU A 260 2.48 5.26 25.22
CA LEU A 260 3.24 6.42 25.70
C LEU A 260 3.24 7.60 24.73
N LEU A 261 3.24 7.35 23.41
CA LEU A 261 3.46 8.37 22.38
C LEU A 261 2.17 8.81 21.66
N LEU A 262 1.04 8.12 21.82
CA LEU A 262 -0.24 8.54 21.23
C LEU A 262 -0.66 9.98 21.60
N PRO A 263 -0.41 10.51 22.81
CA PRO A 263 -0.89 11.85 23.13
C PRO A 263 -0.03 13.01 22.60
N MET A 264 1.29 12.85 22.40
CA MET A 264 2.18 14.02 22.27
C MET A 264 2.95 14.13 20.95
N PRO A 265 3.77 13.16 20.50
CA PRO A 265 4.46 13.31 19.21
C PRO A 265 3.63 12.89 18.00
N LEU A 266 2.78 11.86 18.10
CA LEU A 266 2.16 11.25 16.92
C LEU A 266 1.06 12.14 16.31
N GLN A 267 0.39 12.95 17.13
CA GLN A 267 -0.59 13.94 16.68
C GLN A 267 0.04 15.08 15.88
N LEU A 268 1.36 15.27 15.97
CA LEU A 268 2.04 16.32 15.20
C LEU A 268 2.13 15.99 13.71
N ILE A 269 2.07 14.70 13.36
CA ILE A 269 2.22 14.24 11.98
C ILE A 269 0.95 14.64 11.18
N PRO A 270 1.09 15.51 10.15
CA PRO A 270 0.00 15.84 9.25
C PRO A 270 -0.53 14.60 8.54
N ARG A 271 -1.85 14.52 8.36
CA ARG A 271 -2.43 13.48 7.51
C ARG A 271 -1.89 13.51 6.07
N SER A 272 -1.61 14.70 5.55
CA SER A 272 -1.02 14.89 4.20
C SER A 272 0.34 14.21 4.02
N VAL A 273 1.15 14.14 5.09
CA VAL A 273 2.45 13.47 5.07
C VAL A 273 2.27 11.95 4.98
N LEU A 274 1.24 11.40 5.64
CA LEU A 274 0.92 9.98 5.59
C LEU A 274 0.43 9.55 4.20
N ASP A 275 -0.39 10.37 3.53
CA ASP A 275 -0.81 10.10 2.16
C ASP A 275 0.37 10.12 1.19
N GLY A 276 1.31 11.05 1.36
CA GLY A 276 2.52 11.06 0.54
C GLY A 276 3.45 9.86 0.81
N LEU A 277 3.47 9.34 2.04
CA LEU A 277 4.06 8.05 2.39
C LEU A 277 3.36 6.89 1.65
N PHE A 278 2.02 6.87 1.56
CA PHE A 278 1.29 5.85 0.77
C PHE A 278 1.65 5.91 -0.71
N LEU A 279 1.75 7.12 -1.29
CA LEU A 279 2.22 7.30 -2.67
C LEU A 279 3.65 6.79 -2.89
N TYR A 280 4.56 7.04 -1.94
CA TYR A 280 5.93 6.52 -2.02
C TYR A 280 5.95 4.98 -1.96
N MET A 281 5.18 4.37 -1.05
CA MET A 281 5.06 2.91 -0.98
C MET A 281 4.47 2.33 -2.27
N ALA A 282 3.48 2.98 -2.88
CA ALA A 282 2.96 2.57 -4.18
C ALA A 282 4.04 2.62 -5.27
N ALA A 283 4.77 3.73 -5.39
CA ALA A 283 5.84 3.89 -6.39
C ALA A 283 6.97 2.87 -6.22
N THR A 284 7.40 2.62 -4.98
CA THR A 284 8.44 1.61 -4.70
C THR A 284 7.96 0.19 -4.96
N SER A 285 6.66 -0.11 -4.78
CA SER A 285 6.10 -1.44 -5.07
C SER A 285 5.99 -1.76 -6.57
N LEU A 286 5.96 -0.74 -7.43
CA LEU A 286 6.02 -0.92 -8.89
C LEU A 286 7.45 -1.27 -9.35
N ASN A 287 8.47 -0.77 -8.64
CA ASN A 287 9.87 -1.02 -8.97
C ASN A 287 10.25 -2.47 -8.64
N GLY A 288 10.49 -3.28 -9.68
CA GLY A 288 10.81 -4.70 -9.58
C GLY A 288 9.62 -5.64 -9.84
N ASN A 289 8.45 -5.09 -10.19
CA ASN A 289 7.32 -5.90 -10.63
C ASN A 289 7.44 -6.22 -12.14
N GLU A 290 7.58 -7.49 -12.49
CA GLU A 290 7.74 -7.93 -13.88
C GLU A 290 6.55 -7.54 -14.79
N MET A 291 5.32 -7.52 -14.25
CA MET A 291 4.16 -7.07 -15.02
C MET A 291 4.27 -5.57 -15.35
N PHE A 292 4.78 -4.75 -14.43
CA PHE A 292 4.97 -3.32 -14.69
C PHE A 292 6.05 -3.09 -15.75
N GLU A 293 7.15 -3.85 -15.71
CA GLU A 293 8.15 -3.84 -16.78
C GLU A 293 7.51 -4.20 -18.12
N ARG A 294 6.70 -5.27 -18.19
CA ARG A 294 6.00 -5.65 -19.42
C ARG A 294 4.99 -4.60 -19.91
N ILE A 295 4.31 -3.90 -19.00
CA ILE A 295 3.44 -2.77 -19.35
C ILE A 295 4.28 -1.63 -19.96
N MET A 296 5.44 -1.32 -19.39
CA MET A 296 6.35 -0.32 -19.96
C MET A 296 6.88 -0.75 -21.34
N LEU A 297 7.09 -2.04 -21.57
CA LEU A 297 7.46 -2.56 -22.90
C LEU A 297 6.36 -2.29 -23.95
N LEU A 298 5.07 -2.24 -23.60
CA LEU A 298 4.01 -1.87 -24.56
C LEU A 298 4.16 -0.44 -25.09
N LEU A 299 4.75 0.45 -24.28
CA LEU A 299 4.98 1.86 -24.62
C LEU A 299 6.39 2.12 -25.17
N THR A 300 7.30 1.14 -25.04
CA THR A 300 8.70 1.28 -25.44
C THR A 300 8.87 0.95 -26.92
N GLU A 301 9.70 1.71 -27.62
CA GLU A 301 10.05 1.41 -29.00
C GLU A 301 10.79 0.06 -29.12
N GLN A 302 10.48 -0.72 -30.16
CA GLN A 302 11.02 -2.07 -30.35
C GLN A 302 12.57 -2.11 -30.37
N ALA A 303 13.22 -1.05 -30.85
CA ALA A 303 14.67 -0.94 -30.89
C ALA A 303 15.30 -0.74 -29.50
N ALA A 304 14.54 -0.23 -28.53
CA ALA A 304 14.99 0.04 -27.17
C ALA A 304 14.69 -1.10 -26.19
N TYR A 305 14.25 -2.26 -26.68
CA TYR A 305 13.97 -3.39 -25.80
C TYR A 305 15.24 -3.91 -25.12
N PRO A 306 15.24 -4.00 -23.78
CA PRO A 306 16.37 -4.56 -23.07
C PRO A 306 16.52 -6.04 -23.45
N PRO A 307 17.75 -6.56 -23.59
CA PRO A 307 18.00 -7.95 -23.94
C PRO A 307 17.75 -8.89 -22.73
N THR A 308 16.53 -8.91 -22.17
CA THR A 308 16.19 -9.84 -21.08
C THR A 308 16.05 -11.27 -21.61
N HIS A 309 16.15 -12.24 -20.70
CA HIS A 309 16.10 -13.68 -21.02
C HIS A 309 14.80 -14.08 -21.73
N TYR A 310 13.66 -13.54 -21.29
CA TYR A 310 12.35 -13.88 -21.86
C TYR A 310 12.10 -13.18 -23.20
N ILE A 311 12.55 -11.94 -23.40
CA ILE A 311 12.40 -11.20 -24.67
C ILE A 311 13.12 -11.93 -25.82
N ARG A 312 14.23 -12.60 -25.54
CA ARG A 312 14.98 -13.39 -26.56
C ARG A 312 14.30 -14.70 -26.96
N ARG A 313 13.44 -15.25 -26.11
CA ARG A 313 12.88 -16.60 -26.28
C ARG A 313 11.45 -16.62 -26.78
N VAL A 314 10.70 -15.55 -26.53
CA VAL A 314 9.28 -15.45 -26.82
C VAL A 314 9.06 -14.42 -27.93
N PRO A 315 8.27 -14.72 -28.98
CA PRO A 315 7.94 -13.73 -29.98
C PRO A 315 7.15 -12.57 -29.36
N GLN A 316 7.52 -11.33 -29.70
CA GLN A 316 6.99 -10.10 -29.10
C GLN A 316 5.46 -10.05 -29.06
N ARG A 317 4.78 -10.50 -30.14
CA ARG A 317 3.30 -10.54 -30.19
C ARG A 317 2.68 -11.36 -29.06
N LYS A 318 3.31 -12.46 -28.65
CA LYS A 318 2.82 -13.31 -27.56
C LYS A 318 3.05 -12.65 -26.19
N ILE A 319 4.15 -11.91 -26.03
CA ILE A 319 4.42 -11.10 -24.81
C ILE A 319 3.35 -10.03 -24.65
N HIS A 320 3.03 -9.29 -25.72
CA HIS A 320 2.00 -8.27 -25.68
C HIS A 320 0.61 -8.85 -25.46
N LEU A 321 0.26 -9.95 -26.12
CA LEU A 321 -1.02 -10.65 -25.89
C LEU A 321 -1.18 -11.06 -24.42
N PHE A 322 -0.12 -11.63 -23.82
CA PHE A 322 -0.10 -11.99 -22.41
C PHE A 322 -0.30 -10.77 -21.50
N THR A 323 0.42 -9.68 -21.77
CA THR A 323 0.36 -8.44 -20.99
C THR A 323 -1.01 -7.78 -21.08
N VAL A 324 -1.64 -7.77 -22.27
CA VAL A 324 -3.01 -7.27 -22.45
C VAL A 324 -4.02 -8.11 -21.67
N CYS A 325 -3.86 -9.43 -21.65
CA CYS A 325 -4.70 -10.32 -20.84
C CYS A 325 -4.55 -10.03 -19.33
N GLN A 326 -3.32 -9.83 -18.84
CA GLN A 326 -3.08 -9.43 -17.45
C GLN A 326 -3.65 -8.03 -17.13
N LEU A 327 -3.55 -7.07 -18.05
CA LEU A 327 -4.12 -5.74 -17.90
C LEU A 327 -5.65 -5.79 -17.82
N LEU A 328 -6.29 -6.66 -18.60
CA LEU A 328 -7.73 -6.91 -18.51
C LEU A 328 -8.11 -7.48 -17.14
N GLN A 329 -7.36 -8.45 -16.62
CA GLN A 329 -7.57 -9.01 -15.26
C GLN A 329 -7.39 -7.93 -14.18
N LEU A 330 -6.35 -7.10 -14.30
CA LEU A 330 -6.12 -5.97 -13.40
C LEU A 330 -7.27 -4.96 -13.46
N LEU A 331 -7.79 -4.63 -14.65
CA LEU A 331 -8.93 -3.72 -14.80
C LEU A 331 -10.19 -4.26 -14.12
N VAL A 332 -10.46 -5.55 -14.28
CA VAL A 332 -11.55 -6.24 -13.57
C VAL A 332 -11.35 -6.09 -12.06
N LEU A 333 -10.14 -6.39 -11.57
CA LEU A 333 -9.80 -6.29 -10.16
C LEU A 333 -9.98 -4.87 -9.60
N CYS A 334 -9.48 -3.86 -10.32
CA CYS A 334 -9.64 -2.45 -9.96
C CYS A 334 -11.11 -2.01 -9.95
N SER A 335 -11.93 -2.50 -10.88
CA SER A 335 -13.35 -2.14 -10.99
C SER A 335 -14.16 -2.61 -9.77
N PHE A 336 -13.85 -3.80 -9.26
CA PHE A 336 -14.49 -4.35 -8.06
C PHE A 336 -13.86 -3.84 -6.76
N GLY A 337 -12.53 -3.68 -6.71
CA GLY A 337 -11.80 -3.26 -5.50
C GLY A 337 -11.87 -1.77 -5.19
N LEU A 338 -12.05 -0.90 -6.20
CA LEU A 338 -12.16 0.56 -6.02
C LEU A 338 -13.61 1.06 -6.13
N ALA A 339 -14.58 0.14 -6.09
CA ALA A 339 -15.98 0.49 -6.16
C ALA A 339 -16.39 1.31 -4.91
N PRO A 340 -17.20 2.37 -5.06
CA PRO A 340 -17.62 3.19 -3.92
C PRO A 340 -18.62 2.47 -2.99
N TYR A 341 -19.16 1.33 -3.42
CA TYR A 341 -20.17 0.57 -2.69
C TYR A 341 -19.51 -0.57 -1.89
N PRO A 342 -19.65 -0.60 -0.56
CA PRO A 342 -18.99 -1.61 0.30
C PRO A 342 -19.45 -3.04 -0.02
N TYR A 343 -20.66 -3.22 -0.54
CA TYR A 343 -21.18 -4.53 -0.95
C TYR A 343 -20.44 -5.13 -2.14
N ILE A 344 -19.92 -4.29 -3.05
CA ILE A 344 -19.16 -4.75 -4.23
C ILE A 344 -17.76 -5.19 -3.79
N GLU A 345 -17.17 -4.48 -2.83
CA GLU A 345 -15.88 -4.83 -2.24
C GLU A 345 -15.90 -6.23 -1.60
N MET A 346 -17.02 -6.68 -1.04
CA MET A 346 -17.18 -8.04 -0.51
C MET A 346 -17.00 -9.15 -1.56
N ILE A 347 -17.19 -8.85 -2.85
CA ILE A 347 -17.05 -9.81 -3.96
C ILE A 347 -15.58 -9.93 -4.40
N PHE A 348 -14.71 -8.98 -4.00
CA PHE A 348 -13.29 -8.95 -4.32
C PHE A 348 -12.55 -10.30 -4.15
N PRO A 349 -12.72 -11.06 -3.05
CA PRO A 349 -12.01 -12.32 -2.86
C PRO A 349 -12.41 -13.38 -3.89
N VAL A 350 -13.70 -13.39 -4.28
CA VAL A 350 -14.25 -14.32 -5.27
C VAL A 350 -13.68 -14.01 -6.66
N VAL A 351 -13.57 -12.72 -7.01
CA VAL A 351 -12.96 -12.27 -8.27
C VAL A 351 -11.50 -12.69 -8.33
N CYS A 352 -10.72 -12.44 -7.26
CA CYS A 352 -9.34 -12.90 -7.18
C CYS A 352 -9.22 -14.41 -7.33
N PHE A 353 -10.09 -15.18 -6.67
CA PHE A 353 -10.08 -16.63 -6.78
C PHE A 353 -10.37 -17.10 -8.22
N SER A 354 -11.24 -16.39 -8.94
CA SER A 354 -11.56 -16.69 -10.35
C SER A 354 -10.36 -16.54 -11.30
N PHE A 355 -9.31 -15.79 -10.91
CA PHE A 355 -8.11 -15.64 -11.74
C PHE A 355 -7.28 -16.92 -11.80
N PHE A 356 -7.34 -17.80 -10.80
CA PHE A 356 -6.66 -19.09 -10.83
C PHE A 356 -7.17 -20.03 -11.94
N PRO A 357 -8.48 -20.33 -12.04
CA PRO A 357 -9.00 -21.16 -13.13
C PRO A 357 -8.85 -20.47 -14.49
N ILE A 358 -9.03 -19.14 -14.58
CA ILE A 358 -8.80 -18.41 -15.83
C ILE A 358 -7.35 -18.62 -16.30
N ARG A 359 -6.36 -18.53 -15.38
CA ARG A 359 -4.96 -18.79 -15.70
C ARG A 359 -4.71 -20.24 -16.12
N HIS A 360 -5.36 -21.22 -15.49
CA HIS A 360 -5.12 -22.63 -15.80
C HIS A 360 -5.86 -23.11 -17.07
N LEU A 361 -7.01 -22.51 -17.40
CA LEU A 361 -7.85 -22.96 -18.51
C LEU A 361 -7.70 -22.09 -19.76
N LEU A 362 -7.74 -20.76 -19.61
CA LEU A 362 -7.81 -19.83 -20.74
C LEU A 362 -6.43 -19.52 -21.32
N ILE A 363 -5.42 -19.33 -20.46
CA ILE A 363 -4.08 -18.92 -20.91
C ILE A 363 -3.35 -20.02 -21.70
N PRO A 364 -3.35 -21.31 -21.29
CA PRO A 364 -2.73 -22.38 -22.06
C PRO A 364 -3.37 -22.60 -23.43
N HIS A 365 -4.61 -22.15 -23.63
CA HIS A 365 -5.27 -22.21 -24.93
C HIS A 365 -4.79 -21.11 -25.90
N LEU A 366 -4.33 -19.97 -25.38
CA LEU A 366 -3.90 -18.81 -26.17
C LEU A 366 -2.37 -18.80 -26.44
N ILE A 367 -1.59 -19.34 -25.52
CA ILE A 367 -0.12 -19.26 -25.51
C ILE A 367 0.46 -20.64 -25.16
N ASP A 368 1.37 -21.14 -25.99
CA ASP A 368 2.05 -22.41 -25.71
C ASP A 368 2.74 -22.39 -24.34
N LEU A 369 2.62 -23.47 -23.59
CA LEU A 369 3.17 -23.62 -22.23
C LEU A 369 4.67 -23.28 -22.16
N LYS A 370 5.44 -23.60 -23.21
CA LYS A 370 6.86 -23.28 -23.31
C LYS A 370 7.15 -21.77 -23.20
N TYR A 371 6.30 -20.94 -23.80
CA TYR A 371 6.46 -19.49 -23.71
C TYR A 371 5.99 -18.95 -22.36
N LEU A 372 4.96 -19.58 -21.77
CA LEU A 372 4.47 -19.21 -20.45
C LEU A 372 5.53 -19.46 -19.35
N ASP A 373 6.22 -20.60 -19.40
CA ASP A 373 7.30 -20.93 -18.46
C ASP A 373 8.48 -19.96 -18.57
N ALA A 374 8.78 -19.49 -19.79
CA ALA A 374 9.80 -18.46 -20.01
C ALA A 374 9.37 -17.09 -19.48
N LEU A 375 8.08 -16.76 -19.50
CA LEU A 375 7.52 -15.50 -19.02
C LEU A 375 7.37 -15.44 -17.49
N ASP A 376 7.13 -16.58 -16.83
CA ASP A 376 7.03 -16.69 -15.36
C ASP A 376 8.40 -16.90 -14.67
N GLY A 377 9.51 -16.87 -15.42
CA GLY A 377 10.88 -16.91 -14.87
C GLY A 377 11.28 -18.26 -14.24
N ARG A 378 10.57 -19.36 -14.53
CA ARG A 378 10.77 -20.68 -13.90
C ARG A 378 11.91 -21.52 -14.52
N GLN A 379 13.07 -20.93 -14.81
CA GLN A 379 14.22 -21.67 -15.36
C GLN A 379 15.54 -21.40 -14.68
#